data_AF-F8PXA5-F1
#
_entry.id   AF-F8PXA5-F1
#
_cell.length_a   1.000
_cell.length_b   1.000
_cell.length_c   1.000
_cell.angle_alpha   90.00
_cell.angle_beta   90.00
_cell.angle_gamma   90.00
#
_symmetry.space_group_name_H-M   'P 1'
#
loop_
_entity.id
_entity.type
_entity.pdbx_description
1 polymer ?
#
loop_
_entity_poly.entity_id
_entity_poly.type
_entity_poly.pdbx_seq_one_letter_code
_entity_poly.pdbx_strand_id
1 'polypeptide(L)'
;EFIQGLDPSKLVLVQTVLSFAISPFAAPVYNLPIFLFGMYAQESAEAVQSLKTFTGILSISTIFDIIWMVRNHQHGFIRFITIVILILKLPTMAAFAVALRQRGAQFSGLGANLSGPT
;
A
#
# COMPACT_ATOMS: atom_id res chain seq x y z
N GLU A 1 -1.85 19.99 -0.70
CA GLU A 1 -1.93 20.02 0.78
C GLU A 1 -2.48 18.73 1.38
N PHE A 2 -3.68 18.25 1.01
CA PHE A 2 -4.26 17.02 1.61
C PHE A 2 -3.32 15.79 1.60
N ILE A 3 -2.69 15.48 0.46
CA ILE A 3 -1.76 14.35 0.33
C ILE A 3 -0.49 14.52 1.18
N GLN A 4 -0.05 15.75 1.43
CA GLN A 4 1.12 16.05 2.27
C GLN A 4 0.82 15.94 3.77
N GLY A 5 -0.45 16.02 4.16
CA GLY A 5 -0.89 15.81 5.55
C GLY A 5 -1.18 14.34 5.90
N LEU A 6 -1.06 13.43 4.95
CA LEU A 6 -1.25 12.00 5.18
C LEU A 6 0.00 11.40 5.82
N ASP A 7 -0.12 10.98 7.07
CA ASP A 7 0.92 10.22 7.76
C ASP A 7 0.91 8.76 7.26
N PRO A 8 1.93 8.31 6.51
CA PRO A 8 1.93 6.97 5.94
C PRO A 8 1.94 5.88 7.03
N SER A 9 2.47 6.18 8.23
CA SER A 9 2.57 5.20 9.34
C SER A 9 1.18 4.89 9.87
N LYS A 10 0.33 5.92 10.00
CA LYS A 10 -1.05 5.75 10.47
C LYS A 10 -1.89 5.01 9.43
N LEU A 11 -1.70 5.32 8.14
CA LEU A 11 -2.43 4.66 7.07
C LEU A 11 -2.13 3.15 7.01
N VAL A 12 -0.85 2.78 7.05
CA VAL A 12 -0.46 1.38 7.01
C VAL A 12 -0.83 0.65 8.32
N LEU A 13 -0.81 1.33 9.47
CA LEU A 13 -1.29 0.79 10.74
C LEU A 13 -2.79 0.45 10.68
N VAL A 14 -3.63 1.38 10.21
CA VAL A 14 -5.08 1.13 10.06
C VAL A 14 -5.32 -0.07 9.16
N GLN A 15 -4.61 -0.17 8.03
CA GLN A 15 -4.72 -1.30 7.11
C GLN A 15 -4.25 -2.61 7.73
N THR A 16 -3.20 -2.58 8.54
CA THR A 16 -2.70 -3.74 9.31
C THR A 16 -3.77 -4.23 10.27
N VAL A 17 -4.36 -3.34 11.07
CA VAL A 17 -5.41 -3.67 12.04
C VAL A 17 -6.63 -4.26 11.34
N LEU A 18 -7.11 -3.62 10.26
CA LEU A 18 -8.26 -4.11 9.50
C LEU A 18 -7.98 -5.49 8.89
N SER A 19 -6.79 -5.69 8.32
CA SER A 19 -6.41 -6.98 7.72
C SER A 19 -6.23 -8.08 8.75
N PHE A 20 -5.73 -7.75 9.94
CA PHE A 20 -5.65 -8.68 11.05
C PHE A 20 -7.04 -9.06 11.56
N ALA A 21 -7.93 -8.08 11.73
CA ALA A 21 -9.31 -8.31 12.21
C ALA A 21 -10.10 -9.24 11.29
N ILE A 22 -9.83 -9.23 9.98
CA ILE A 22 -10.49 -10.13 9.02
C ILE A 22 -9.68 -11.40 8.69
N SER A 23 -8.48 -11.57 9.24
CA SER A 23 -7.61 -12.72 8.95
C SER A 23 -8.19 -14.10 9.28
N PRO A 24 -9.11 -14.27 10.26
CA PRO A 24 -9.76 -15.56 10.50
C PRO A 24 -10.83 -15.93 9.45
N PHE A 25 -11.17 -15.02 8.54
CA PHE A 25 -12.25 -15.19 7.57
C PHE A 25 -11.70 -15.34 6.14
N ALA A 26 -12.60 -15.63 5.19
CA ALA A 26 -12.30 -15.57 3.77
C ALA A 26 -12.01 -14.11 3.35
N ALA A 27 -10.74 -13.76 3.32
CA ALA A 27 -10.22 -12.45 2.91
C ALA A 27 -8.89 -12.63 2.16
N PRO A 28 -8.38 -11.59 1.46
CA PRO A 28 -7.09 -11.68 0.77
C PRO A 28 -5.92 -11.84 1.78
N VAL A 29 -5.43 -13.08 1.92
CA VAL A 29 -4.43 -13.47 2.94
C VAL A 29 -3.08 -12.76 2.81
N TYR A 30 -2.76 -12.25 1.62
CA TYR A 30 -1.51 -11.51 1.36
C TYR A 30 -1.55 -10.07 1.91
N ASN A 31 -2.72 -9.52 2.24
CA ASN A 31 -2.80 -8.13 2.70
C ASN A 31 -2.12 -7.91 4.05
N LEU A 32 -2.39 -8.78 5.03
CA LEU A 32 -1.77 -8.68 6.35
C LEU A 32 -0.21 -8.67 6.29
N PRO A 33 0.47 -9.64 5.65
CA PRO A 33 1.94 -9.61 5.58
C PRO A 33 2.48 -8.41 4.79
N ILE A 34 1.78 -7.94 3.75
CA ILE A 34 2.18 -6.73 3.01
C ILE A 34 2.14 -5.51 3.92
N PHE A 35 1.07 -5.33 4.70
CA PHE A 35 0.95 -4.16 5.58
C PHE A 35 1.93 -4.22 6.76
N LEU A 36 2.19 -5.40 7.32
CA LEU A 36 3.24 -5.59 8.33
C LEU A 36 4.63 -5.25 7.77
N PHE A 37 4.91 -5.64 6.52
CA PHE A 37 6.14 -5.23 5.84
C PHE A 37 6.20 -3.72 5.63
N GLY A 38 5.07 -3.07 5.31
CA GLY A 38 4.98 -1.61 5.19
C GLY A 38 5.25 -0.86 6.50
N MET A 39 4.70 -1.34 7.62
CA MET A 39 5.01 -0.84 8.96
C MET A 39 6.52 -0.86 9.20
N TYR A 40 7.15 -2.03 9.00
CA TYR A 40 8.59 -2.19 9.17
C TYR A 40 9.41 -1.31 8.20
N ALA A 41 9.04 -1.28 6.92
CA ALA A 41 9.75 -0.52 5.89
C ALA A 41 9.72 0.99 6.13
N GLN A 42 8.70 1.49 6.83
CA GLN A 42 8.58 2.91 7.12
C GLN A 42 9.41 3.36 8.33
N GLU A 43 9.66 2.49 9.31
CA GLU A 43 10.38 2.82 10.55
C GLU A 43 11.81 3.34 10.31
N SER A 44 12.52 2.78 9.34
CA SER A 44 13.88 3.22 8.99
C SER A 44 13.87 4.20 7.81
N ALA A 45 14.42 5.40 8.03
CA ALA A 45 14.61 6.40 6.97
C ALA A 45 15.60 5.93 5.88
N GLU A 46 16.55 5.06 6.24
CA GLU A 46 17.58 4.54 5.33
C GLU A 46 17.08 3.39 4.45
N ALA A 47 15.94 2.77 4.81
CA ALA A 47 15.36 1.62 4.12
C ALA A 47 14.61 1.98 2.81
N VAL A 48 15.25 2.79 1.95
CA VAL A 48 14.68 3.28 0.70
C VAL A 48 14.27 2.12 -0.24
N GLN A 49 15.08 1.07 -0.32
CA GLN A 49 14.76 -0.10 -1.14
C GLN A 49 13.53 -0.84 -0.63
N SER A 50 13.40 -1.04 0.69
CA SER A 50 12.23 -1.66 1.31
C SER A 50 10.97 -0.85 1.04
N LEU A 51 11.07 0.49 1.13
CA LEU A 51 9.95 1.39 0.84
C LEU A 51 9.52 1.32 -0.64
N LYS A 52 10.49 1.19 -1.58
CA LYS A 52 10.21 0.98 -3.02
C LYS A 52 9.51 -0.35 -3.25
N THR A 53 10.05 -1.42 -2.66
CA THR A 53 9.49 -2.77 -2.73
C THR A 53 8.06 -2.79 -2.18
N PHE A 54 7.83 -2.19 -1.01
CA PHE A 54 6.51 -2.10 -0.41
C PHE A 54 5.54 -1.35 -1.32
N THR A 55 5.93 -0.17 -1.81
CA THR A 55 5.06 0.64 -2.67
C THR A 55 4.68 -0.09 -3.96
N GLY A 56 5.63 -0.82 -4.57
CA GLY A 56 5.39 -1.64 -5.75
C GLY A 56 4.44 -2.81 -5.46
N ILE A 57 4.69 -3.57 -4.40
CA ILE A 57 3.85 -4.71 -3.99
C ILE A 57 2.45 -4.23 -3.61
N LEU A 58 2.33 -3.14 -2.86
CA LEU A 58 1.06 -2.52 -2.49
C LEU A 58 0.23 -2.15 -3.74
N SER A 59 0.88 -1.56 -4.75
CA SER A 59 0.25 -1.20 -6.02
C SER A 59 -0.31 -2.42 -6.75
N ILE A 60 0.49 -3.47 -6.91
CA ILE A 60 0.06 -4.71 -7.55
C ILE A 60 -1.06 -5.39 -6.75
N SER A 61 -0.95 -5.39 -5.42
CA SER A 61 -1.94 -6.01 -4.53
C SER A 61 -3.32 -5.37 -4.63
N THR A 62 -3.41 -4.10 -5.02
CA THR A 62 -4.70 -3.41 -5.23
C THR A 62 -5.49 -4.07 -6.37
N ILE A 63 -4.82 -4.47 -7.44
CA ILE A 63 -5.44 -5.22 -8.55
C ILE A 63 -5.81 -6.62 -8.09
N PHE A 64 -4.93 -7.27 -7.32
CA PHE A 64 -5.17 -8.63 -6.83
C PHE A 64 -6.37 -8.68 -5.88
N ASP A 65 -6.61 -7.64 -5.07
CA ASP A 65 -7.79 -7.58 -4.19
C ASP A 65 -9.08 -7.61 -5.00
N ILE A 66 -9.14 -6.86 -6.10
CA ILE A 66 -10.32 -6.83 -6.99
C ILE A 66 -10.55 -8.22 -7.58
N ILE A 67 -9.50 -8.85 -8.12
CA ILE A 67 -9.57 -10.21 -8.66
C ILE A 67 -10.02 -11.20 -7.59
N TRP A 68 -9.45 -11.11 -6.38
CA TRP A 68 -9.79 -12.01 -5.27
C TRP A 68 -11.26 -11.87 -4.87
N MET A 69 -11.76 -10.63 -4.76
CA MET A 69 -13.17 -10.37 -4.41
C MET A 69 -14.16 -10.84 -5.47
N VAL A 70 -13.78 -10.83 -6.76
CA VAL A 70 -14.63 -11.35 -7.84
C VAL A 70 -14.66 -12.87 -7.85
N ARG A 71 -13.54 -13.52 -7.48
CA ARG A 71 -13.41 -14.98 -7.53
C ARG A 71 -13.90 -15.72 -6.28
N ASN A 72 -13.95 -15.05 -5.13
CA ASN A 72 -14.25 -15.69 -3.86
C ASN A 72 -15.55 -15.17 -3.26
N HIS A 73 -16.37 -16.08 -2.76
CA HIS A 73 -17.54 -15.72 -1.96
C HIS A 73 -17.09 -15.31 -0.54
N GLN A 74 -17.63 -14.21 -0.05
CA GLN A 74 -17.30 -13.64 1.25
C GLN A 74 -18.56 -13.07 1.91
N HIS A 75 -18.62 -13.11 3.25
CA HIS A 75 -19.71 -12.48 3.99
C HIS A 75 -19.78 -10.97 3.70
N GLY A 76 -20.98 -10.39 3.68
CA GLY A 76 -21.18 -8.98 3.35
C GLY A 76 -20.36 -8.02 4.22
N PHE A 77 -20.23 -8.31 5.51
CA PHE A 77 -19.40 -7.51 6.43
C PHE A 77 -17.90 -7.59 6.13
N ILE A 78 -17.37 -8.78 5.82
CA ILE A 78 -15.96 -8.97 5.44
C ILE A 78 -15.68 -8.30 4.09
N ARG A 79 -16.63 -8.39 3.16
CA ARG A 79 -16.58 -7.67 1.88
C ARG A 79 -16.53 -6.16 2.09
N PHE A 80 -17.35 -5.62 2.99
CA PHE A 80 -17.32 -4.21 3.34
C PHE A 80 -15.95 -3.78 3.87
N ILE A 81 -15.38 -4.51 4.84
CA ILE A 81 -14.03 -4.20 5.34
C ILE A 81 -12.98 -4.29 4.23
N THR A 82 -13.06 -5.29 3.37
CA THR A 82 -12.13 -5.46 2.23
C THR A 82 -12.22 -4.28 1.26
N ILE A 83 -13.42 -3.74 1.01
CA ILE A 83 -13.62 -2.52 0.22
C ILE A 83 -13.01 -1.30 0.92
N VAL A 84 -13.16 -1.17 2.25
CA VAL A 84 -12.51 -0.09 3.02
C VAL A 84 -10.99 -0.19 2.90
N ILE A 85 -10.42 -1.40 3.03
CA ILE A 85 -8.98 -1.63 2.82
C ILE A 85 -8.57 -1.19 1.41
N LEU A 86 -9.33 -1.59 0.37
CA LEU A 86 -9.06 -1.23 -1.02
C LEU A 86 -9.06 0.28 -1.24
N ILE A 87 -10.05 1.00 -0.70
CA ILE A 87 -10.11 2.47 -0.80
C ILE A 87 -8.91 3.10 -0.09
N LEU A 88 -8.54 2.60 1.10
CA LEU A 88 -7.38 3.09 1.85
C LEU A 88 -6.05 2.81 1.15
N LYS A 89 -5.96 1.81 0.26
CA LYS A 89 -4.70 1.56 -0.49
C LYS A 89 -4.32 2.76 -1.35
N LEU A 90 -5.28 3.49 -1.92
CA LEU A 90 -5.02 4.67 -2.75
C LEU A 90 -4.25 5.77 -2.01
N PRO A 91 -4.72 6.32 -0.88
CA PRO A 91 -3.96 7.29 -0.10
C PRO A 91 -2.67 6.69 0.48
N THR A 92 -2.63 5.40 0.87
CA THR A 92 -1.39 4.77 1.31
C THR A 92 -0.33 4.79 0.21
N MET A 93 -0.67 4.38 -1.02
CA MET A 93 0.26 4.42 -2.15
C MET A 93 0.77 5.84 -2.41
N ALA A 94 -0.11 6.85 -2.38
CA ALA A 94 0.27 8.24 -2.57
C ALA A 94 1.22 8.73 -1.46
N ALA A 95 0.90 8.45 -0.19
CA ALA A 95 1.70 8.85 0.96
C ALA A 95 3.10 8.20 0.93
N PHE A 96 3.18 6.90 0.59
CA PHE A 96 4.43 6.18 0.45
C PHE A 96 5.24 6.62 -0.78
N ALA A 97 4.59 6.97 -1.89
CA ALA A 97 5.27 7.55 -3.05
C ALA A 97 5.89 8.93 -2.73
N VAL A 98 5.19 9.75 -1.94
CA VAL A 98 5.75 11.03 -1.44
C VAL A 98 6.91 10.77 -0.48
N ALA A 99 6.78 9.83 0.45
CA ALA A 99 7.86 9.46 1.38
C ALA A 99 9.10 8.95 0.63
N LEU A 100 8.91 8.16 -0.44
CA LEU A 100 9.99 7.73 -1.33
C LEU A 100 10.71 8.91 -1.98
N ARG A 101 9.96 9.85 -2.56
CA ARG A 101 10.53 11.04 -3.20
C ARG A 101 11.31 11.89 -2.20
N GLN A 102 10.80 12.04 -0.97
CA GLN A 102 11.49 12.77 0.10
C GLN A 102 12.81 12.11 0.52
N ARG A 103 12.90 10.78 0.46
CA ARG A 103 14.13 10.02 0.74
C ARG A 103 15.10 9.94 -0.46
N GLY A 104 14.93 10.83 -1.46
CA GLY A 104 15.78 10.87 -2.66
C GLY A 104 15.57 9.71 -3.63
N ALA A 105 14.53 8.89 -3.42
CA ALA A 105 14.24 7.77 -4.29
C ALA A 105 13.39 8.21 -5.48
N GLN A 106 13.97 8.10 -6.68
CA GLN A 106 13.20 7.96 -7.92
C GLN A 106 12.97 6.47 -8.22
N PHE A 107 11.80 6.14 -8.77
CA PHE A 107 11.58 4.86 -9.45
C PHE A 107 12.45 4.86 -10.71
N SER A 108 13.71 4.44 -10.56
CA SER A 108 14.62 4.21 -11.67
C SER A 108 14.00 3.12 -12.56
N GLY A 109 13.41 3.52 -13.70
CA GLY A 109 12.77 2.61 -14.65
C GLY A 109 11.32 2.91 -15.05
N LEU A 110 10.61 3.83 -14.38
CA LEU A 110 9.23 4.24 -14.74
C LEU A 110 9.11 5.72 -15.15
N GLY A 111 10.23 6.44 -15.21
CA GLY A 111 10.29 7.80 -15.73
C GLY A 111 10.71 7.80 -17.19
N ALA A 112 9.79 8.14 -18.10
CA ALA A 112 10.20 8.74 -19.36
C ALA A 112 11.09 9.95 -19.00
N ASN A 113 12.37 9.90 -19.37
CA ASN A 113 13.27 11.04 -19.33
C ASN A 113 12.73 12.10 -20.31
N LEU A 114 11.76 12.89 -19.87
CA LEU A 114 11.29 14.12 -20.54
C LEU A 114 12.14 15.34 -20.16
N SER A 115 13.25 15.12 -19.44
CA SER A 115 14.33 16.09 -19.36
C SER A 115 15.27 15.85 -20.54
N GLY A 116 14.96 16.44 -21.68
CA GLY A 116 15.89 16.50 -22.81
C GLY A 116 17.16 17.27 -22.43
N PRO A 117 18.31 16.97 -23.08
CA PRO A 117 19.52 17.76 -22.95
C PRO A 117 19.33 19.12 -23.63
N THR A 118 19.63 20.20 -22.91
CA THR A 118 20.02 21.50 -23.49
C THR A 118 21.35 21.37 -24.20
#